data_AF-A0A968R718-F1
#
_entry.id   AF-A0A968R718-F1
#
_cell.length_a   1.000
_cell.length_b   1.000
_cell.length_c   1.000
_cell.angle_alpha   90.00
_cell.angle_beta   90.00
_cell.angle_gamma   90.00
#
_symmetry.space_group_name_H-M   'P 1'
#
loop_
_entity.id
_entity.type
_entity.pdbx_description
1 polymer ?
#
loop_
_entity_poly.entity_id
_entity_poly.type
_entity_poly.pdbx_seq_one_letter_code
_entity_poly.pdbx_strand_id
1 'polypeptide(L)' 'GNFTVFNIKGNRYRLVVDLVYVSQRIYIKYVLTHAEYDKDEWKHDPYF' A
#
# COMPACT_ATOMS: atom_id res chain seq x y z
N GLY A 1 -9.34 5.49 4.43
CA GLY A 1 -8.54 5.17 5.63
C GLY A 1 -7.06 5.23 5.29
N ASN A 2 -6.23 5.74 6.20
CA ASN A 2 -4.80 5.91 5.93
C ASN A 2 -4.08 4.57 5.67
N PHE A 3 -3.86 4.23 4.39
CA PHE A 3 -2.98 3.13 4.03
C PHE A 3 -1.53 3.48 4.38
N THR A 4 -0.76 2.45 4.75
CA THR A 4 0.68 2.56 5.01
C THR A 4 1.44 1.96 3.83
N VAL A 5 2.52 2.63 3.42
CA VAL A 5 3.33 2.24 2.26
C VAL A 5 4.74 1.86 2.70
N PHE A 6 5.18 0.65 2.33
CA PHE A 6 6.52 0.16 2.60
C PHE A 6 7.35 0.02 1.33
N ASN A 7 8.62 0.42 1.40
CA ASN A 7 9.59 0.18 0.33
C ASN A 7 10.15 -1.23 0.47
N ILE A 8 10.03 -2.05 -0.59
CA ILE A 8 10.51 -3.45 -0.56
C ILE A 8 11.43 -3.74 -1.75
N LYS A 9 12.17 -4.86 -1.66
CA LYS A 9 13.05 -5.36 -2.74
C LYS A 9 14.04 -4.29 -3.23
N GLY A 10 14.78 -3.67 -2.30
CA GLY A 10 15.74 -2.61 -2.61
C GLY A 10 15.08 -1.38 -3.22
N ASN A 11 13.95 -0.94 -2.64
CA ASN A 11 13.18 0.25 -3.05
C ASN A 11 12.54 0.18 -4.45
N ARG A 12 12.53 -0.98 -5.11
CA ARG A 12 11.95 -1.12 -6.48
C ARG A 12 10.43 -1.23 -6.49
N TYR A 13 9.84 -1.57 -5.34
CA TYR A 13 8.39 -1.74 -5.20
C TYR A 13 7.86 -1.03 -3.96
N ARG A 14 6.56 -0.77 -3.98
CA ARG A 14 5.75 -0.21 -2.91
C ARG A 14 4.71 -1.24 -2.51
N LEU A 15 4.77 -1.66 -1.24
CA LEU A 15 3.76 -2.50 -0.61
C LEU A 15 2.78 -1.58 0.10
N VAL A 16 1.55 -1.49 -0.41
CA VAL A 16 0.47 -0.69 0.16
C VAL A 16 -0.40 -1.60 1.02
N VAL A 17 -0.56 -1.25 2.29
CA VAL A 17 -1.31 -2.05 3.25
C VAL A 17 -2.30 -1.21 4.06
N ASP A 18 -3.38 -1.87 4.47
CA ASP A 18 -4.31 -1.38 5.46
C ASP A 18 -4.03 -2.05 6.82
N LEU A 19 -3.80 -1.24 7.85
CA LEU A 19 -3.39 -1.68 9.19
C LEU A 19 -4.54 -1.54 10.17
N VAL A 20 -5.07 -2.68 10.63
CA VAL A 20 -6.13 -2.71 11.65
C VAL A 20 -5.52 -3.07 13.00
N TYR A 21 -4.98 -2.07 13.69
CA TYR A 21 -4.23 -2.22 14.95
C TYR A 21 -5.00 -2.95 16.05
N VAL A 22 -6.28 -2.63 16.25
CA VAL A 22 -7.13 -3.24 17.30
C VAL A 22 -7.17 -4.77 17.15
N SER A 23 -7.24 -5.26 15.91
CA SER A 23 -7.28 -6.69 15.62
C SER A 23 -5.91 -7.29 15.31
N GLN A 24 -4.84 -6.48 15.32
CA GLN A 24 -3.49 -6.86 14.91
C GLN A 24 -3.44 -7.51 13.51
N ARG A 25 -4.21 -6.96 12.56
CA ARG A 25 -4.29 -7.48 11.18
C ARG A 25 -3.69 -6.51 10.18
N ILE A 26 -3.03 -7.08 9.17
CA ILE A 26 -2.49 -6.36 8.02
C ILE A 26 -3.17 -6.92 6.78
N TYR A 27 -3.80 -6.04 6.00
CA TYR A 27 -4.36 -6.40 4.71
C TYR A 27 -3.48 -5.84 3.60
N ILE A 28 -2.90 -6.73 2.80
CA ILE A 28 -2.15 -6.33 1.61
C ILE A 28 -3.15 -5.89 0.55
N LYS A 29 -3.09 -4.62 0.13
CA LYS A 29 -3.96 -4.07 -0.91
C LYS A 29 -3.29 -4.13 -2.27
N TYR A 30 -2.04 -3.65 -2.34
CA TYR A 30 -1.30 -3.58 -3.60
C TYR A 30 0.20 -3.85 -3.40
N VAL A 31 0.82 -4.43 -4.43
CA VAL A 31 2.27 -4.51 -4.60
C VAL A 31 2.59 -3.90 -5.95
N LEU A 32 3.13 -2.68 -5.95
CA LEU A 32 3.32 -1.88 -7.16
C LEU A 32 4.81 -1.66 -7.42
N THR A 33 5.21 -1.57 -8.67
CA THR A 33 6.50 -0.95 -9.02
C THR A 33 6.49 0.54 -8.68
N HIS A 34 7.67 1.17 -8.62
CA HIS A 34 7.75 2.63 -8.42
C HIS A 34 6.93 3.39 -9.47
N ALA A 35 7.04 3.02 -10.74
CA ALA A 35 6.35 3.69 -11.84
C ALA A 35 4.82 3.50 -11.80
N GLU A 36 4.31 2.38 -11.28
CA GLU A 36 2.88 2.18 -11.08
C GLU A 36 2.36 2.94 -9.85
N TYR A 37 3.15 2.96 -8.77
CA TYR A 37 2.81 3.71 -7.57
C TYR A 37 2.68 5.22 -7.86
N ASP A 38 3.59 5.77 -8.66
CA ASP A 38 3.62 7.20 -9.02
C ASP A 38 2.40 7.66 -9.83
N LYS A 39 1.62 6.72 -10.40
CA LYS A 39 0.35 7.04 -11.07
C LYS A 39 -0.77 7.35 -10.10
N ASP A 40 -0.60 7.06 -8.81
CA ASP A 40 -1.55 7.35 -7.75
C ASP A 40 -2.94 6.70 -7.89
N GLU A 41 -3.15 5.81 -8.86
CA GLU A 41 -4.43 5.11 -9.08
C GLU A 41 -4.90 4.30 -7.86
N TRP A 42 -3.96 3.84 -7.03
CA TRP A 42 -4.25 3.11 -5.79
C TRP A 42 -4.95 3.98 -4.74
N LYS A 43 -4.92 5.32 -4.87
CA LYS A 43 -5.65 6.27 -4.01
C LYS A 43 -7.14 6.34 -4.34
N HIS A 44 -7.57 5.78 -5.47
CA HIS A 44 -8.99 5.65 -5.83
C HIS A 44 -9.67 4.44 -5.16
N ASP A 45 -8.94 3.63 -4.38
CA ASP A 45 -9.54 2.55 -3.61
C ASP A 45 -10.60 3.12 -2.64
N PRO A 46 -11.83 2.58 -2.60
CA PRO A 46 -12.90 3.11 -1.76
C PRO A 46 -12.62 3.05 -0.25
N TYR A 47 -11.59 2.29 0.15
CA TYR A 47 -11.13 2.18 1.52
C TYR A 47 -9.87 3.03 1.80
N PHE A 48 -9.28 3.69 0.79
CA PHE A 48 -8.21 4.68 0.96
C PHE A 48 -8.68 5.92 1.73
#